data_AF-A0A0T2IJ72-F1
#
_entry.id   AF-A0A0T2IJ72-F1
#
_cell.length_a   1.000
_cell.length_b   1.000
_cell.length_c   1.000
_cell.angle_alpha   90.00
_cell.angle_beta   90.00
_cell.angle_gamma   90.00
#
_symmetry.space_group_name_H-M   'P 1'
#
loop_
_entity.id
_entity.type
_entity.pdbx_description
1 polymer ?
#
loop_
_entity_poly.entity_id
_entity_poly.type
_entity_poly.pdbx_seq_one_letter_code
_entity_poly.pdbx_strand_id
1 'polypeptide(L)'
;MTPWAWAVRRRRAAGSGERGYVAIMVGLLLTVLLSFCAFAVDVGNWYFTGQRAQRAADAAALGGVPYLPGDTASAYTTARDLAARNEFAIGTDTTVTPKVDGRPTRLRVTVSRTVKNQFGWMLGLDQTTITRSSVADYAGPVPMGSPCNGYGDDPYPDGHRSSNCNGTGQFWANVGSPQAPKSNGDAYQNSMSSNTDFDVNGYFYSVTVTKPVASLTIEAFDPALIAVGDKCDTNLSGADSLPAARTVVPDPATRYKAGATSGVCTGDVRFGGTGEVATQFTVRSPSVNQWDPLSYPTITGCQTTYAGFNGNLGNALDKTSGSFNATVADNFRQWKQLCKITGGVTPGTYLIQVKTNGVGNDAASGHNRFSLRAYTESSSGDDGVAVAGYAKMAMYGNTPAGTSKFYLAKVPSGARGQLFTVRLFDIGDGATLGSTVKVLPPSEVGSSFSGCTGSGVQNGALTDCTINVSSAYNGQWQQVSVPIPTDYSCNDSSAVGCWLRLEFYYGAGSSPADTTSWTANVAGDPVRLVE
;
A
#
# COMPACT_ATOMS: atom_id res chain seq x y z
N MET A 1 15.34 -110.13 54.86
CA MET A 1 16.40 -109.16 54.51
C MET A 1 15.72 -107.79 54.35
N THR A 2 16.20 -106.79 55.08
CA THR A 2 15.78 -105.36 55.10
C THR A 2 16.06 -104.66 53.74
N PRO A 3 15.73 -103.36 53.47
CA PRO A 3 15.09 -102.32 54.32
C PRO A 3 14.08 -101.33 53.63
N TRP A 4 13.36 -100.54 54.46
CA TRP A 4 13.10 -99.06 54.40
C TRP A 4 12.31 -98.46 53.20
N ALA A 5 11.51 -97.37 53.25
CA ALA A 5 11.31 -96.29 54.21
C ALA A 5 10.08 -95.40 53.83
N TRP A 6 9.53 -94.73 54.86
CA TRP A 6 8.89 -93.39 54.85
C TRP A 6 7.46 -93.17 54.32
N ALA A 7 6.52 -93.11 55.27
CA ALA A 7 5.22 -92.46 55.13
C ALA A 7 5.33 -90.96 55.49
N VAL A 8 5.06 -90.07 54.53
CA VAL A 8 4.88 -88.64 54.79
C VAL A 8 3.37 -88.32 54.79
N ARG A 9 2.87 -87.98 55.98
CA ARG A 9 1.52 -87.45 56.23
C ARG A 9 1.33 -86.11 55.54
N ARG A 10 0.21 -85.98 54.83
CA ARG A 10 -0.37 -84.71 54.36
C ARG A 10 -0.54 -83.72 55.54
N ARG A 11 -0.17 -82.46 55.32
CA ARG A 11 -0.85 -81.31 55.93
C ARG A 11 -1.41 -80.44 54.80
N ARG A 12 -2.72 -80.57 54.55
CA ARG A 12 -3.49 -79.53 53.85
C ARG A 12 -3.69 -78.40 54.85
N ALA A 13 -2.97 -77.30 54.68
CA ALA A 13 -3.31 -76.04 55.32
C ALA A 13 -4.39 -75.36 54.48
N ALA A 14 -5.61 -75.33 55.02
CA ALA A 14 -6.68 -74.47 54.54
C ALA A 14 -6.27 -73.02 54.82
N GLY A 15 -5.91 -72.27 53.77
CA GLY A 15 -5.67 -70.83 53.81
C GLY A 15 -6.88 -70.09 53.24
N SER A 16 -7.52 -69.31 54.11
CA SER A 16 -8.70 -68.44 53.94
C SER A 16 -8.82 -67.66 52.60
N GLY A 17 -9.91 -67.90 51.88
CA GLY A 17 -11.06 -66.98 51.79
C GLY A 17 -10.97 -65.58 51.15
N GLU A 18 -9.80 -64.94 50.99
CA GLU A 18 -9.75 -63.51 50.56
C GLU A 18 -8.96 -63.23 49.27
N ARG A 19 -8.48 -64.26 48.57
CA ARG A 19 -7.66 -64.07 47.34
C ARG A 19 -8.44 -63.72 46.07
N GLY A 20 -9.77 -63.85 46.07
CA GLY A 20 -10.62 -63.51 44.91
C GLY A 20 -11.05 -62.03 44.86
N TYR A 21 -11.25 -61.41 46.02
CA TYR A 21 -11.75 -60.03 46.11
C TYR A 21 -10.77 -59.02 45.50
N VAL A 22 -9.47 -59.17 45.78
CA VAL A 22 -8.43 -58.31 45.21
C VAL A 22 -8.38 -58.42 43.69
N ALA A 23 -8.51 -59.63 43.13
CA ALA A 23 -8.53 -59.83 41.68
C ALA A 23 -9.75 -59.15 41.02
N ILE A 24 -10.92 -59.20 41.67
CA ILE A 24 -12.14 -58.53 41.20
C ILE A 24 -11.99 -57.00 41.28
N MET A 25 -11.49 -56.46 42.40
CA MET A 25 -11.27 -55.02 42.57
C MET A 25 -10.22 -54.48 41.61
N VAL A 26 -9.11 -55.21 41.40
CA VAL A 26 -8.08 -54.86 40.43
C VAL A 26 -8.65 -54.88 39.01
N GLY A 27 -9.46 -55.90 38.65
CA GLY A 27 -10.13 -55.94 37.35
C GLY A 27 -11.07 -54.76 37.12
N LEU A 28 -11.87 -54.39 38.12
CA LEU A 28 -12.78 -53.23 38.03
C LEU A 28 -12.01 -51.91 37.92
N LEU A 29 -11.01 -51.69 38.79
CA LEU A 29 -10.19 -50.48 38.77
C LEU A 29 -9.36 -50.35 37.49
N LEU A 30 -8.80 -51.45 37.00
CA LEU A 30 -8.05 -51.47 35.74
C LEU A 30 -8.96 -51.09 34.56
N THR A 31 -10.19 -51.61 34.54
CA THR A 31 -11.18 -51.25 33.51
C THR A 31 -11.50 -49.75 33.56
N VAL A 32 -11.71 -49.18 34.74
CA VAL A 32 -11.96 -47.74 34.92
C VAL A 32 -10.75 -46.91 34.46
N LEU A 33 -9.53 -47.31 34.85
CA LEU A 33 -8.30 -46.63 34.43
C LEU A 33 -8.11 -46.66 32.91
N LEU A 34 -8.34 -47.81 32.27
CA LEU A 34 -8.27 -47.95 30.82
C LEU A 34 -9.32 -47.08 30.12
N SER A 35 -10.54 -46.99 30.65
CA SER A 35 -11.58 -46.09 30.13
C SER A 35 -11.16 -44.61 30.19
N PHE A 36 -10.48 -44.18 31.25
CA PHE A 36 -9.96 -42.81 31.33
C PHE A 36 -8.82 -42.56 30.33
N CYS A 37 -7.91 -43.52 30.14
CA CYS A 37 -6.85 -43.42 29.11
C CYS A 37 -7.45 -43.33 27.71
N ALA A 38 -8.42 -44.19 27.42
CA ALA A 38 -9.18 -44.19 26.17
C ALA A 38 -9.85 -42.84 25.89
N PHE A 39 -10.54 -42.29 26.90
CA PHE A 39 -11.13 -40.96 26.81
C PHE A 39 -10.09 -39.86 26.59
N ALA A 40 -8.95 -39.92 27.28
CA ALA A 40 -7.86 -38.95 27.12
C ALA A 40 -7.27 -38.96 25.70
N VAL A 41 -7.18 -40.12 25.04
CA VAL A 41 -6.74 -40.24 23.65
C VAL A 41 -7.71 -39.57 22.69
N ASP A 42 -9.02 -39.81 22.85
CA ASP A 42 -10.04 -39.19 21.99
C ASP A 42 -10.09 -37.67 22.16
N VAL A 43 -10.07 -37.18 23.41
CA VAL A 43 -10.00 -35.74 23.70
C VAL A 43 -8.71 -35.13 23.15
N GLY A 44 -7.57 -35.79 23.33
CA GLY A 44 -6.29 -35.36 22.77
C GLY A 44 -6.34 -35.23 21.25
N ASN A 45 -6.96 -36.20 20.57
CA ASN A 45 -7.17 -36.16 19.13
C ASN A 45 -8.11 -35.00 18.70
N TRP A 46 -9.16 -34.72 19.46
CA TRP A 46 -10.05 -33.57 19.19
C TRP A 46 -9.32 -32.24 19.32
N TYR A 47 -8.51 -32.06 20.36
CA TYR A 47 -7.70 -30.86 20.54
C TYR A 47 -6.67 -30.69 19.43
N PHE A 48 -5.95 -31.77 19.10
CA PHE A 48 -4.97 -31.75 18.02
C PHE A 48 -5.62 -31.41 16.67
N THR A 49 -6.70 -32.11 16.32
CA THR A 49 -7.48 -31.84 15.09
C THR A 49 -8.02 -30.41 15.09
N GLY A 50 -8.52 -29.92 16.22
CA GLY A 50 -9.02 -28.56 16.38
C GLY A 50 -7.95 -27.50 16.14
N GLN A 51 -6.73 -27.68 16.64
CA GLN A 51 -5.61 -26.77 16.37
C GLN A 51 -5.22 -26.76 14.90
N ARG A 52 -5.22 -27.93 14.24
CA ARG A 52 -4.93 -28.01 12.80
C ARG A 52 -6.04 -27.37 11.96
N ALA A 53 -7.30 -27.58 12.34
CA ALA A 53 -8.45 -26.97 11.69
C ALA A 53 -8.44 -25.44 11.82
N GLN A 54 -8.03 -24.91 12.98
CA GLN A 54 -7.88 -23.47 13.16
C GLN A 54 -6.80 -22.91 12.23
N ARG A 55 -5.60 -23.52 12.20
CA ARG A 55 -4.52 -23.08 11.30
C ARG A 55 -4.94 -23.11 9.83
N ALA A 56 -5.71 -24.13 9.43
CA ALA A 56 -6.26 -24.23 8.09
C ALA A 56 -7.29 -23.13 7.80
N ALA A 57 -8.18 -22.83 8.76
CA ALA A 57 -9.15 -21.73 8.64
C ALA A 57 -8.44 -20.37 8.53
N ASP A 58 -7.42 -20.12 9.36
CA ASP A 58 -6.63 -18.90 9.35
C ASP A 58 -5.90 -18.71 8.01
N ALA A 59 -5.20 -19.74 7.54
CA ALA A 59 -4.50 -19.70 6.25
C ALA A 59 -5.49 -19.48 5.09
N ALA A 60 -6.63 -20.16 5.11
CA ALA A 60 -7.67 -20.02 4.09
C ALA A 60 -8.31 -18.63 4.09
N ALA A 61 -8.61 -18.06 5.26
CA ALA A 61 -9.16 -16.73 5.38
C ALA A 61 -8.15 -15.67 4.90
N LEU A 62 -6.90 -15.74 5.39
CA LEU A 62 -5.83 -14.80 5.03
C LEU A 62 -5.49 -14.81 3.54
N GLY A 63 -5.45 -15.98 2.90
CA GLY A 63 -5.10 -16.04 1.48
C GLY A 63 -6.28 -15.86 0.52
N GLY A 64 -7.52 -16.05 0.98
CA GLY A 64 -8.70 -15.79 0.16
C GLY A 64 -9.14 -14.32 0.16
N VAL A 65 -9.00 -13.63 1.30
CA VAL A 65 -9.51 -12.24 1.45
C VAL A 65 -8.87 -11.19 0.51
N PRO A 66 -7.62 -11.31 -0.01
CA PRO A 66 -7.05 -10.33 -0.94
C PRO A 66 -7.83 -10.13 -2.24
N TYR A 67 -8.65 -11.10 -2.64
CA TYR A 67 -9.48 -11.02 -3.84
C TYR A 67 -10.81 -10.30 -3.58
N LEU A 68 -11.14 -9.99 -2.32
CA LEU A 68 -12.35 -9.25 -1.98
C LEU A 68 -12.12 -7.73 -2.04
N PRO A 69 -13.16 -6.93 -2.38
CA PRO A 69 -14.52 -7.34 -2.74
C PRO A 69 -14.70 -7.76 -4.21
N GLY A 70 -13.68 -7.56 -5.05
CA GLY A 70 -13.79 -7.58 -6.51
C GLY A 70 -14.02 -8.96 -7.14
N ASP A 71 -13.48 -10.03 -6.55
CA ASP A 71 -13.51 -11.38 -7.10
C ASP A 71 -13.76 -12.45 -6.02
N THR A 72 -15.04 -12.63 -5.68
CA THR A 72 -15.46 -13.66 -4.72
C THR A 72 -15.17 -15.09 -5.18
N ALA A 73 -15.11 -15.34 -6.49
CA ALA A 73 -14.86 -16.68 -7.03
C ALA A 73 -13.40 -17.10 -6.77
N SER A 74 -12.45 -16.20 -7.06
CA SER A 74 -11.03 -16.42 -6.74
C SER A 74 -10.78 -16.44 -5.24
N ALA A 75 -11.47 -15.59 -4.46
CA ALA A 75 -11.40 -15.62 -2.99
C ALA A 75 -11.76 -17.01 -2.44
N TYR A 76 -12.88 -17.57 -2.89
CA TYR A 76 -13.38 -18.86 -2.40
C TYR A 76 -12.54 -20.04 -2.90
N THR A 77 -12.06 -19.96 -4.14
CA THR A 77 -11.19 -20.99 -4.71
C THR A 77 -9.85 -21.03 -3.98
N THR A 78 -9.23 -19.87 -3.76
CA THR A 78 -7.96 -19.76 -3.02
C THR A 78 -8.09 -20.20 -1.57
N ALA A 79 -9.18 -19.82 -0.88
CA ALA A 79 -9.44 -20.27 0.48
C ALA A 79 -9.53 -21.80 0.57
N ARG A 80 -10.21 -22.46 -0.38
CA ARG A 80 -10.29 -23.93 -0.43
C ARG A 80 -8.95 -24.58 -0.74
N ASP A 81 -8.16 -24.02 -1.66
CA ASP A 81 -6.82 -24.52 -1.98
C ASP A 81 -5.88 -24.45 -0.78
N LEU A 82 -5.86 -23.32 -0.08
CA LEU A 82 -5.03 -23.15 1.11
C LEU A 82 -5.48 -24.05 2.28
N ALA A 83 -6.79 -24.23 2.48
CA ALA A 83 -7.29 -25.23 3.42
C ALA A 83 -6.83 -26.65 3.04
N ALA A 84 -6.87 -27.00 1.75
CA ALA A 84 -6.40 -28.29 1.26
C ALA A 84 -4.90 -28.51 1.49
N ARG A 85 -4.07 -27.49 1.26
CA ARG A 85 -2.62 -27.52 1.57
C ARG A 85 -2.33 -27.67 3.05
N ASN A 86 -3.27 -27.27 3.91
CA ASN A 86 -3.21 -27.49 5.36
C ASN A 86 -3.90 -28.80 5.79
N GLU A 87 -4.07 -29.76 4.88
CA GLU A 87 -4.66 -31.10 5.10
C GLU A 87 -6.17 -31.14 5.34
N PHE A 88 -6.88 -30.07 4.99
CA PHE A 88 -8.35 -29.98 5.02
C PHE A 88 -8.93 -29.88 3.61
N ALA A 89 -8.52 -30.79 2.72
CA ALA A 89 -9.14 -30.91 1.40
C ALA A 89 -10.60 -31.33 1.54
N ILE A 90 -11.48 -30.74 0.75
CA ILE A 90 -12.92 -31.05 0.78
C ILE A 90 -13.13 -32.52 0.38
N GLY A 91 -13.91 -33.23 1.17
CA GLY A 91 -14.25 -34.63 0.95
C GLY A 91 -15.41 -35.07 1.83
N THR A 92 -15.62 -36.38 1.98
CA THR A 92 -16.74 -36.94 2.76
C THR A 92 -16.76 -36.43 4.19
N ASP A 93 -15.59 -36.36 4.83
CA ASP A 93 -15.46 -36.03 6.26
C ASP A 93 -14.97 -34.61 6.50
N THR A 94 -14.77 -33.79 5.46
CA THR A 94 -14.19 -32.45 5.59
C THR A 94 -14.88 -31.44 4.70
N THR A 95 -15.31 -30.34 5.31
CA THR A 95 -15.95 -29.22 4.62
C THR A 95 -15.16 -27.93 4.85
N VAL A 96 -15.08 -27.11 3.82
CA VAL A 96 -14.45 -25.79 3.85
C VAL A 96 -15.41 -24.80 3.19
N THR A 97 -15.96 -23.90 4.01
CA THR A 97 -17.01 -22.97 3.61
C THR A 97 -16.51 -21.54 3.73
N PRO A 98 -15.95 -20.96 2.66
CA PRO A 98 -15.66 -19.53 2.58
C PRO A 98 -16.95 -18.73 2.32
N LYS A 99 -17.07 -17.57 2.96
CA LYS A 99 -18.21 -16.65 2.80
C LYS A 99 -17.81 -15.21 3.16
N VAL A 100 -18.36 -14.21 2.47
CA VAL A 100 -18.25 -12.80 2.87
C VAL A 100 -18.90 -12.55 4.24
N ASP A 101 -18.18 -11.89 5.15
CA ASP A 101 -18.56 -11.70 6.56
C ASP A 101 -19.05 -10.28 6.87
N GLY A 102 -20.30 -9.99 6.50
CA GLY A 102 -21.00 -8.73 6.82
C GLY A 102 -20.50 -7.48 6.09
N ARG A 103 -19.19 -7.36 5.86
CA ARG A 103 -18.54 -6.31 5.06
C ARG A 103 -17.95 -6.92 3.79
N PRO A 104 -17.96 -6.19 2.67
CA PRO A 104 -17.47 -6.70 1.39
C PRO A 104 -15.96 -6.98 1.38
N THR A 105 -15.19 -6.44 2.34
CA THR A 105 -13.75 -6.68 2.51
C THR A 105 -13.40 -7.84 3.45
N ARG A 106 -14.40 -8.54 4.02
CA ARG A 106 -14.16 -9.60 5.01
C ARG A 106 -14.51 -10.96 4.48
N LEU A 107 -13.62 -11.92 4.73
CA LEU A 107 -13.82 -13.33 4.41
C LEU A 107 -13.81 -14.17 5.69
N ARG A 108 -14.94 -14.82 5.98
CA ARG A 108 -15.01 -15.91 6.96
C ARG A 108 -14.75 -17.23 6.26
N VAL A 109 -13.88 -18.06 6.82
CA VAL A 109 -13.73 -19.45 6.39
C VAL A 109 -14.03 -20.37 7.56
N THR A 110 -15.00 -21.26 7.38
CA THR A 110 -15.33 -22.30 8.34
C THR A 110 -14.82 -23.64 7.84
N VAL A 111 -13.93 -24.26 8.61
CA VAL A 111 -13.38 -25.60 8.36
C VAL A 111 -14.03 -26.57 9.35
N SER A 112 -14.65 -27.62 8.84
CA SER A 112 -15.16 -28.72 9.68
C SER A 112 -14.55 -30.04 9.27
N ARG A 113 -14.18 -30.86 10.26
CA ARG A 113 -13.74 -32.24 10.04
C ARG A 113 -14.42 -33.19 11.00
N THR A 114 -15.02 -34.24 10.46
CA THR A 114 -15.53 -35.36 11.25
C THR A 114 -14.39 -36.35 11.50
N VAL A 115 -14.09 -36.59 12.77
CA VAL A 115 -13.08 -37.56 13.21
C VAL A 115 -13.77 -38.75 13.84
N LYS A 116 -13.28 -39.95 13.51
CA LYS A 116 -13.70 -41.17 14.17
C LYS A 116 -13.06 -41.25 15.56
N ASN A 117 -13.88 -41.50 16.58
CA ASN A 117 -13.39 -41.71 17.93
C ASN A 117 -12.85 -43.15 18.04
N GLN A 118 -11.68 -43.29 18.65
CA GLN A 118 -11.02 -44.58 18.82
C GLN A 118 -11.71 -45.41 19.91
N PHE A 119 -12.19 -44.76 20.97
CA PHE A 119 -12.84 -45.40 22.11
C PHE A 119 -14.23 -44.85 22.43
N GLY A 120 -14.60 -43.69 21.87
CA GLY A 120 -15.92 -43.07 22.03
C GLY A 120 -17.11 -43.96 21.65
N TRP A 121 -16.90 -44.98 20.80
CA TRP A 121 -17.92 -45.99 20.47
C TRP A 121 -18.44 -46.73 21.72
N MET A 122 -17.61 -46.90 22.75
CA MET A 122 -18.02 -47.51 24.03
C MET A 122 -19.06 -46.67 24.79
N LEU A 123 -19.19 -45.39 24.43
CA LEU A 123 -20.15 -44.43 24.98
C LEU A 123 -21.23 -44.05 23.95
N GLY A 124 -21.32 -44.75 22.81
CA GLY A 124 -22.25 -44.44 21.73
C GLY A 124 -21.87 -43.22 20.88
N LEU A 125 -20.60 -42.78 20.96
CA LEU A 125 -20.06 -41.64 20.22
C LEU A 125 -18.99 -42.11 19.24
N ASP A 126 -19.41 -42.71 18.12
CA ASP A 126 -18.47 -43.27 17.12
C ASP A 126 -17.64 -42.19 16.41
N GLN A 127 -18.18 -40.98 16.32
CA GLN A 127 -17.59 -39.88 15.56
C GLN A 127 -17.86 -38.55 16.26
N THR A 128 -17.02 -37.56 15.97
CA THR A 128 -17.18 -36.19 16.46
C THR A 128 -16.77 -35.21 15.38
N THR A 129 -17.61 -34.20 15.14
CA THR A 129 -17.31 -33.14 14.19
C THR A 129 -16.64 -31.97 14.90
N ILE A 130 -15.44 -31.63 14.45
CA ILE A 130 -14.66 -30.50 14.94
C ILE A 130 -14.80 -29.37 13.91
N THR A 131 -15.35 -28.24 14.35
CA THR A 131 -15.50 -27.04 13.52
C THR A 131 -14.66 -25.90 14.07
N ARG A 132 -13.95 -25.20 13.19
CA ARG A 132 -13.24 -23.96 13.47
C ARG A 132 -13.56 -22.94 12.40
N SER A 133 -13.55 -21.67 12.78
CA SER A 133 -13.70 -20.56 11.86
C SER A 133 -12.61 -19.54 12.09
N SER A 134 -12.33 -18.80 11.04
CA SER A 134 -11.44 -17.65 11.06
C SER A 134 -12.03 -16.57 10.18
N VAL A 135 -11.88 -15.32 10.57
CA VAL A 135 -12.28 -14.18 9.74
C VAL A 135 -11.06 -13.34 9.44
N ALA A 136 -10.81 -13.11 8.15
CA ALA A 136 -9.83 -12.13 7.71
C ALA A 136 -10.53 -10.89 7.14
N ASP A 137 -9.95 -9.72 7.37
CA ASP A 137 -10.36 -8.44 6.80
C ASP A 137 -9.24 -7.94 5.89
N TYR A 138 -9.62 -7.46 4.71
CA TYR A 138 -8.73 -6.81 3.78
C TYR A 138 -8.81 -5.29 3.93
N ALA A 139 -7.64 -4.66 4.01
CA ALA A 139 -7.47 -3.23 3.91
C ALA A 139 -6.48 -2.97 2.78
N GLY A 140 -6.98 -2.48 1.65
CA GLY A 140 -6.12 -2.19 0.51
C GLY A 140 -5.09 -1.11 0.79
N PRO A 141 -4.07 -0.96 -0.06
CA PRO A 141 -3.07 0.09 0.08
C PRO A 141 -3.72 1.45 0.27
N VAL A 142 -3.27 2.16 1.30
CA VAL A 142 -3.87 3.44 1.68
C VAL A 142 -3.62 4.44 0.54
N PRO A 143 -4.67 5.00 -0.08
CA PRO A 143 -4.50 6.05 -1.08
C PRO A 143 -3.81 7.26 -0.46
N MET A 144 -2.78 7.80 -1.12
CA MET A 144 -1.95 8.89 -0.59
C MET A 144 -1.99 10.17 -1.43
N GLY A 145 -1.79 11.31 -0.78
CA GLY A 145 -1.46 12.59 -1.44
C GLY A 145 -2.64 13.40 -1.96
N SER A 146 -3.72 12.77 -2.46
CA SER A 146 -4.86 13.52 -3.01
C SER A 146 -6.19 12.74 -3.06
N PRO A 147 -7.31 13.32 -2.58
CA PRO A 147 -8.67 12.84 -2.81
C PRO A 147 -9.25 13.26 -4.16
N CYS A 148 -8.52 14.11 -4.89
CA CYS A 148 -9.00 14.84 -6.04
C CYS A 148 -8.65 14.12 -7.33
N ASN A 149 -9.29 14.53 -8.42
CA ASN A 149 -9.02 14.02 -9.76
C ASN A 149 -7.68 14.52 -10.36
N GLY A 150 -6.82 15.11 -9.52
CA GLY A 150 -5.46 15.50 -9.83
C GLY A 150 -4.52 15.19 -8.66
N TYR A 151 -3.24 15.01 -8.97
CA TYR A 151 -2.17 14.70 -8.04
C TYR A 151 -0.94 15.55 -8.37
N GLY A 152 -0.51 16.34 -7.39
CA GLY A 152 0.48 17.40 -7.58
C GLY A 152 -0.15 18.76 -7.94
N ASP A 153 0.70 19.74 -8.24
CA ASP A 153 0.26 21.08 -8.63
C ASP A 153 -0.35 21.06 -10.06
N ASP A 154 -1.39 21.85 -10.29
CA ASP A 154 -2.02 21.96 -11.61
C ASP A 154 -2.08 23.43 -12.03
N PRO A 155 -1.12 23.88 -12.86
CA PRO A 155 -1.08 25.27 -13.28
C PRO A 155 -2.21 25.66 -14.25
N TYR A 156 -2.96 24.70 -14.80
CA TYR A 156 -4.01 24.90 -15.80
C TYR A 156 -5.26 24.04 -15.51
N PRO A 157 -5.95 24.29 -14.38
CA PRO A 157 -7.01 23.42 -13.88
C PRO A 157 -8.38 23.63 -14.53
N ASP A 158 -8.55 24.75 -15.23
CA ASP A 158 -9.83 25.17 -15.77
C ASP A 158 -10.40 24.11 -16.72
N GLY A 159 -11.67 23.75 -16.49
CA GLY A 159 -12.39 22.75 -17.27
C GLY A 159 -12.08 21.28 -16.95
N HIS A 160 -11.12 21.00 -16.05
CA HIS A 160 -10.69 19.63 -15.75
C HIS A 160 -10.80 19.26 -14.27
N ARG A 161 -10.84 20.25 -13.36
CA ARG A 161 -10.88 19.99 -11.91
C ARG A 161 -12.29 19.62 -11.44
N SER A 162 -12.39 18.57 -10.64
CA SER A 162 -13.62 18.20 -9.91
C SER A 162 -14.10 19.34 -9.00
N SER A 163 -15.42 19.47 -8.87
CA SER A 163 -16.05 20.45 -7.99
C SER A 163 -15.79 20.17 -6.50
N ASN A 164 -15.40 18.94 -6.15
CA ASN A 164 -15.04 18.56 -4.79
C ASN A 164 -13.67 19.08 -4.33
N CYS A 165 -12.94 19.80 -5.21
CA CYS A 165 -11.54 20.15 -5.02
C CYS A 165 -11.32 21.67 -4.93
N ASN A 166 -10.94 22.13 -3.75
CA ASN A 166 -10.78 23.57 -3.45
C ASN A 166 -9.36 24.14 -3.71
N GLY A 167 -8.44 23.37 -4.31
CA GLY A 167 -7.07 23.82 -4.61
C GLY A 167 -6.24 22.80 -5.39
N THR A 168 -5.06 23.22 -5.87
CA THR A 168 -4.03 22.31 -6.42
C THR A 168 -3.22 21.66 -5.30
N GLY A 169 -2.51 20.58 -5.63
CA GLY A 169 -1.45 20.09 -4.75
C GLY A 169 -0.36 21.15 -4.57
N GLN A 170 0.31 21.16 -3.41
CA GLN A 170 1.42 22.08 -3.11
C GLN A 170 2.79 21.40 -3.29
N PHE A 171 2.86 20.46 -4.23
CA PHE A 171 4.02 19.63 -4.52
C PHE A 171 3.95 19.14 -5.97
N TRP A 172 5.07 18.67 -6.49
CA TRP A 172 5.14 17.91 -7.75
C TRP A 172 5.38 16.44 -7.44
N ALA A 173 4.80 15.52 -8.21
CA ALA A 173 5.19 14.12 -8.14
C ALA A 173 6.66 13.98 -8.56
N ASN A 174 7.39 13.02 -8.00
CA ASN A 174 8.79 12.78 -8.35
C ASN A 174 9.00 11.34 -8.80
N VAL A 175 9.88 11.16 -9.78
CA VAL A 175 10.50 9.87 -10.10
C VAL A 175 11.99 10.07 -10.34
N GLY A 176 12.79 9.38 -9.54
CA GLY A 176 14.23 9.38 -9.63
C GLY A 176 14.78 8.50 -10.75
N SER A 177 16.09 8.33 -10.79
CA SER A 177 16.78 7.46 -11.76
C SER A 177 17.87 6.62 -11.10
N PRO A 178 18.22 5.45 -11.65
CA PRO A 178 19.17 4.54 -11.01
C PRO A 178 20.49 5.20 -10.59
N GLN A 179 21.07 6.10 -11.39
CA GLN A 179 22.35 6.76 -11.06
C GLN A 179 22.20 7.98 -10.14
N ALA A 180 20.99 8.34 -9.71
CA ALA A 180 20.83 9.37 -8.70
C ALA A 180 21.20 8.82 -7.31
N PRO A 181 21.89 9.61 -6.46
CA PRO A 181 22.16 9.25 -5.07
C PRO A 181 20.85 9.08 -4.30
N LYS A 182 20.73 8.01 -3.49
CA LYS A 182 19.54 7.82 -2.64
C LYS A 182 19.30 9.01 -1.70
N SER A 183 20.36 9.67 -1.25
CA SER A 183 20.32 10.87 -0.40
C SER A 183 19.79 12.14 -1.08
N ASN A 184 19.26 12.04 -2.31
CA ASN A 184 18.59 13.14 -2.99
C ASN A 184 17.05 13.00 -2.92
N GLY A 185 16.51 12.20 -2.00
CA GLY A 185 15.08 12.22 -1.67
C GLY A 185 14.23 11.07 -2.17
N ASP A 186 14.62 10.44 -3.27
CA ASP A 186 13.86 9.34 -3.85
C ASP A 186 14.36 8.00 -3.31
N ALA A 187 13.61 7.41 -2.37
CA ALA A 187 13.99 6.18 -1.70
C ALA A 187 13.85 4.93 -2.59
N TYR A 188 13.11 4.99 -3.70
CA TYR A 188 12.67 3.80 -4.43
C TYR A 188 13.20 3.72 -5.88
N GLN A 189 13.54 4.83 -6.51
CA GLN A 189 14.04 4.88 -7.89
C GLN A 189 15.50 5.33 -8.00
N ASN A 190 16.05 5.97 -6.96
CA ASN A 190 17.50 6.20 -6.88
C ASN A 190 18.20 4.93 -6.42
N SER A 191 19.32 4.54 -7.06
CA SER A 191 20.05 3.31 -6.68
C SER A 191 21.57 3.43 -6.70
N MET A 192 22.12 4.65 -6.88
CA MET A 192 23.55 4.86 -6.85
C MET A 192 24.10 4.42 -5.48
N SER A 193 25.21 3.67 -5.49
CA SER A 193 25.85 3.07 -4.31
C SER A 193 25.07 1.96 -3.58
N SER A 194 24.13 1.29 -4.27
CA SER A 194 23.21 0.25 -3.76
C SER A 194 22.11 0.80 -2.84
N ASN A 195 20.87 0.38 -3.11
CA ASN A 195 19.71 0.80 -2.35
C ASN A 195 18.80 -0.42 -2.09
N THR A 196 18.67 -0.81 -0.84
CA THR A 196 17.80 -1.93 -0.41
C THR A 196 16.32 -1.62 -0.53
N ASP A 197 15.95 -0.35 -0.57
CA ASP A 197 14.56 0.09 -0.77
C ASP A 197 14.24 0.24 -2.27
N PHE A 198 15.20 0.01 -3.17
CA PHE A 198 14.98 0.18 -4.61
C PHE A 198 13.87 -0.71 -5.13
N ASP A 199 12.96 -0.13 -5.89
CA ASP A 199 11.89 -0.83 -6.58
C ASP A 199 12.01 -0.60 -8.08
N VAL A 200 12.32 -1.69 -8.79
CA VAL A 200 12.45 -1.75 -10.25
C VAL A 200 11.16 -1.40 -11.00
N ASN A 201 10.01 -1.37 -10.32
CA ASN A 201 8.73 -1.04 -10.92
C ASN A 201 8.37 0.44 -10.78
N GLY A 202 9.16 1.21 -10.02
CA GLY A 202 8.93 2.62 -9.77
C GLY A 202 7.74 2.89 -8.86
N TYR A 203 6.94 3.87 -9.26
CA TYR A 203 5.78 4.32 -8.52
C TYR A 203 4.49 3.94 -9.23
N PHE A 204 3.46 3.67 -8.44
CA PHE A 204 2.11 3.46 -8.93
C PHE A 204 1.21 4.55 -8.35
N TYR A 205 0.31 5.06 -9.19
CA TYR A 205 -0.73 6.00 -8.80
C TYR A 205 -2.08 5.38 -9.15
N SER A 206 -3.00 5.33 -8.19
CA SER A 206 -4.36 4.88 -8.41
C SER A 206 -5.19 5.99 -9.05
N VAL A 207 -5.94 5.64 -10.10
CA VAL A 207 -7.05 6.44 -10.64
C VAL A 207 -8.34 5.71 -10.29
N THR A 208 -9.02 6.16 -9.23
CA THR A 208 -10.26 5.57 -8.75
C THR A 208 -11.45 6.20 -9.47
N VAL A 209 -12.32 5.36 -10.04
CA VAL A 209 -13.58 5.75 -10.67
C VAL A 209 -14.72 5.13 -9.86
N THR A 210 -15.59 5.96 -9.27
CA THR A 210 -16.64 5.49 -8.34
C THR A 210 -17.98 5.20 -9.00
N LYS A 211 -18.20 5.69 -10.22
CA LYS A 211 -19.44 5.53 -10.99
C LYS A 211 -19.16 5.36 -12.48
N PRO A 212 -20.04 4.71 -13.26
CA PRO A 212 -19.84 4.56 -14.69
C PRO A 212 -19.74 5.91 -15.41
N VAL A 213 -18.77 6.05 -16.31
CA VAL A 213 -18.57 7.26 -17.13
C VAL A 213 -18.35 6.90 -18.60
N ALA A 214 -18.64 7.81 -19.52
CA ALA A 214 -18.56 7.52 -20.96
C ALA A 214 -17.11 7.35 -21.46
N SER A 215 -16.22 8.21 -20.96
CA SER A 215 -14.78 8.17 -21.22
C SER A 215 -14.00 8.62 -19.98
N LEU A 216 -12.72 8.24 -19.94
CA LEU A 216 -11.74 8.69 -18.95
C LEU A 216 -10.48 9.10 -19.70
N THR A 217 -10.07 10.35 -19.54
CA THR A 217 -8.81 10.88 -20.05
C THR A 217 -7.83 11.01 -18.90
N ILE A 218 -6.63 10.47 -19.06
CA ILE A 218 -5.55 10.51 -18.08
C ILE A 218 -4.38 11.25 -18.70
N GLU A 219 -3.85 12.24 -17.98
CA GLU A 219 -2.78 13.11 -18.46
C GLU A 219 -1.67 13.28 -17.43
N ALA A 220 -0.49 13.61 -17.93
CA ALA A 220 0.65 14.07 -17.13
C ALA A 220 1.09 15.46 -17.59
N PHE A 221 1.40 16.34 -16.63
CA PHE A 221 2.03 17.63 -16.88
C PHE A 221 3.54 17.49 -16.77
N ASP A 222 4.28 18.03 -17.74
CA ASP A 222 5.74 17.96 -17.82
C ASP A 222 6.27 16.51 -17.68
N PRO A 223 5.82 15.58 -18.53
CA PRO A 223 6.14 14.15 -18.34
C PRO A 223 7.61 13.81 -18.68
N ALA A 224 8.36 14.71 -19.30
CA ALA A 224 9.74 14.50 -19.71
C ALA A 224 10.68 15.20 -18.73
N LEU A 225 11.78 14.55 -18.34
CA LEU A 225 12.82 15.20 -17.53
C LEU A 225 13.52 16.29 -18.37
N ILE A 226 13.12 17.55 -18.20
CA ILE A 226 13.71 18.69 -18.90
C ILE A 226 14.46 19.54 -17.89
N ALA A 227 15.79 19.45 -17.91
CA ALA A 227 16.64 19.98 -16.85
C ALA A 227 16.53 21.50 -16.72
N VAL A 228 15.83 21.96 -15.69
CA VAL A 228 15.68 23.38 -15.31
C VAL A 228 16.27 23.70 -13.95
N GLY A 229 16.70 22.67 -13.20
CA GLY A 229 17.20 22.79 -11.84
C GLY A 229 16.06 22.95 -10.84
N ASP A 230 16.30 22.63 -9.56
CA ASP A 230 15.27 22.64 -8.51
C ASP A 230 14.51 23.97 -8.44
N LYS A 231 15.22 25.07 -8.64
CA LYS A 231 14.68 26.44 -8.57
C LYS A 231 14.33 27.03 -9.93
N CYS A 232 14.31 26.22 -10.98
CA CYS A 232 14.06 26.64 -12.36
C CYS A 232 14.97 27.81 -12.80
N ASP A 233 16.24 27.74 -12.45
CA ASP A 233 17.28 28.74 -12.72
C ASP A 233 18.33 28.26 -13.73
N THR A 234 18.19 27.03 -14.22
CA THR A 234 19.09 26.39 -15.18
C THR A 234 18.45 26.31 -16.56
N ASN A 235 19.24 26.43 -17.63
CA ASN A 235 18.86 26.24 -19.04
C ASN A 235 17.75 27.14 -19.64
N LEU A 236 17.05 27.95 -18.83
CA LEU A 236 15.89 28.75 -19.24
C LEU A 236 16.20 30.15 -19.79
N SER A 237 17.48 30.53 -19.86
CA SER A 237 17.88 31.88 -20.28
C SER A 237 17.28 32.27 -21.63
N GLY A 238 16.46 33.33 -21.63
CA GLY A 238 15.80 33.88 -22.83
C GLY A 238 14.57 33.11 -23.32
N ALA A 239 14.19 32.00 -22.68
CA ALA A 239 13.03 31.20 -23.08
C ALA A 239 11.69 31.92 -22.81
N ASP A 240 11.57 32.61 -21.67
CA ASP A 240 10.39 33.39 -21.29
C ASP A 240 10.13 34.61 -22.19
N SER A 241 11.17 35.08 -22.86
CA SER A 241 11.15 36.24 -23.75
C SER A 241 10.82 35.88 -25.20
N LEU A 242 10.61 34.59 -25.50
CA LEU A 242 10.23 34.14 -26.84
C LEU A 242 8.82 34.64 -27.20
N PRO A 243 8.61 35.23 -28.39
CA PRO A 243 7.28 35.57 -28.87
C PRO A 243 6.42 34.31 -29.06
N ALA A 244 5.13 34.37 -28.73
CA ALA A 244 4.20 33.25 -28.92
C ALA A 244 4.18 32.70 -30.36
N ALA A 245 4.38 33.57 -31.37
CA ALA A 245 4.49 33.15 -32.77
C ALA A 245 5.66 32.19 -33.03
N ARG A 246 6.72 32.25 -32.22
CA ARG A 246 7.93 31.43 -32.30
C ARG A 246 7.90 30.19 -31.42
N THR A 247 6.88 30.00 -30.60
CA THR A 247 6.76 28.85 -29.70
C THR A 247 5.60 27.93 -30.10
N VAL A 248 5.56 26.71 -29.56
CA VAL A 248 4.41 25.80 -29.74
C VAL A 248 3.30 26.09 -28.73
N VAL A 249 3.62 26.80 -27.65
CA VAL A 249 2.67 27.27 -26.63
C VAL A 249 2.21 28.70 -26.93
N PRO A 250 0.98 29.07 -26.54
CA PRO A 250 0.47 30.44 -26.72
C PRO A 250 0.97 31.42 -25.64
N ASP A 251 1.48 30.93 -24.51
CA ASP A 251 1.78 31.71 -23.30
C ASP A 251 3.25 31.60 -22.81
N PRO A 252 4.28 31.78 -23.67
CA PRO A 252 5.68 31.49 -23.32
C PRO A 252 6.22 32.29 -22.12
N ALA A 253 5.76 33.53 -21.92
CA ALA A 253 6.15 34.36 -20.78
C ALA A 253 5.72 33.79 -19.42
N THR A 254 4.67 32.96 -19.39
CA THR A 254 4.24 32.21 -18.20
C THR A 254 4.86 30.82 -18.23
N ARG A 255 4.71 30.10 -19.34
CA ARG A 255 5.14 28.70 -19.52
C ARG A 255 6.62 28.50 -19.26
N TYR A 256 7.46 29.39 -19.78
CA TYR A 256 8.92 29.26 -19.74
C TYR A 256 9.56 30.17 -18.70
N LYS A 257 8.75 30.76 -17.81
CA LYS A 257 9.22 31.62 -16.73
C LYS A 257 10.19 30.87 -15.82
N ALA A 258 11.35 31.49 -15.59
CA ALA A 258 12.37 31.01 -14.67
C ALA A 258 12.03 31.37 -13.20
N GLY A 259 12.69 30.68 -12.27
CA GLY A 259 12.66 30.96 -10.83
C GLY A 259 11.65 30.12 -10.04
N ALA A 260 12.01 29.87 -8.77
CA ALA A 260 11.28 28.99 -7.85
C ALA A 260 9.87 29.50 -7.48
N THR A 261 9.60 30.79 -7.62
CA THR A 261 8.27 31.37 -7.37
C THR A 261 7.33 31.28 -8.58
N SER A 262 7.79 30.69 -9.69
CA SER A 262 6.95 30.45 -10.85
C SER A 262 5.98 29.30 -10.56
N GLY A 263 4.68 29.50 -10.77
CA GLY A 263 3.66 28.46 -10.59
C GLY A 263 3.74 27.30 -11.59
N VAL A 264 4.70 27.33 -12.51
CA VAL A 264 5.02 26.23 -13.45
C VAL A 264 6.41 25.65 -13.20
N CYS A 265 7.06 25.99 -12.09
CA CYS A 265 8.37 25.47 -11.75
C CYS A 265 8.27 24.03 -11.23
N THR A 266 8.36 23.07 -12.15
CA THR A 266 8.42 21.63 -11.86
C THR A 266 9.72 21.23 -11.17
N GLY A 267 10.80 21.92 -11.51
CA GLY A 267 12.10 21.76 -10.85
C GLY A 267 12.92 20.58 -11.36
N ASP A 268 12.61 20.02 -12.52
CA ASP A 268 13.36 18.90 -13.11
C ASP A 268 14.87 19.12 -13.07
N VAL A 269 15.61 18.12 -12.58
CA VAL A 269 17.04 18.25 -12.29
C VAL A 269 17.86 17.09 -12.82
N ARG A 270 19.02 17.42 -13.40
CA ARG A 270 20.06 16.47 -13.82
C ARG A 270 21.22 16.58 -12.83
N PHE A 271 21.60 15.46 -12.23
CA PHE A 271 22.73 15.38 -11.29
C PHE A 271 24.05 14.95 -11.95
N GLY A 272 24.00 14.42 -13.18
CA GLY A 272 25.20 14.00 -13.92
C GLY A 272 25.04 12.69 -14.69
N GLY A 273 26.15 12.00 -15.01
CA GLY A 273 26.11 10.78 -15.81
C GLY A 273 25.96 11.04 -17.31
N THR A 274 25.97 9.97 -18.10
CA THR A 274 26.03 10.03 -19.58
C THR A 274 24.66 9.83 -20.20
N GLY A 275 24.28 10.68 -21.15
CA GLY A 275 22.97 10.65 -21.83
C GLY A 275 21.87 11.35 -21.04
N GLU A 276 20.61 11.08 -21.39
CA GLU A 276 19.44 11.67 -20.74
C GLU A 276 18.57 10.61 -20.07
N VAL A 277 17.91 11.00 -18.98
CA VAL A 277 16.94 10.16 -18.28
C VAL A 277 15.63 10.20 -19.07
N ALA A 278 15.12 9.05 -19.48
CA ALA A 278 13.77 8.96 -20.03
C ALA A 278 12.80 8.46 -18.95
N THR A 279 11.53 8.87 -19.06
CA THR A 279 10.49 8.47 -18.11
C THR A 279 9.36 7.78 -18.86
N GLN A 280 8.96 6.61 -18.39
CA GLN A 280 7.84 5.86 -18.94
C GLN A 280 6.63 5.95 -18.03
N PHE A 281 5.49 6.19 -18.65
CA PHE A 281 4.17 6.13 -18.06
C PHE A 281 3.41 4.98 -18.71
N THR A 282 2.84 4.10 -17.88
CA THR A 282 2.04 2.95 -18.33
C THR A 282 0.71 2.95 -17.59
N VAL A 283 -0.39 3.11 -18.33
CA VAL A 283 -1.74 3.03 -17.75
C VAL A 283 -2.24 1.59 -17.80
N ARG A 284 -2.82 1.14 -16.68
CA ARG A 284 -3.26 -0.23 -16.46
C ARG A 284 -4.74 -0.27 -16.06
N SER A 285 -5.47 -1.25 -16.59
CA SER A 285 -6.89 -1.49 -16.29
C SER A 285 -7.07 -2.18 -14.94
N PRO A 286 -8.28 -2.11 -14.33
CA PRO A 286 -8.56 -2.80 -13.09
C PRO A 286 -8.19 -4.28 -13.11
N SER A 287 -7.66 -4.76 -11.99
CA SER A 287 -7.32 -6.17 -11.74
C SER A 287 -8.30 -6.84 -10.79
N VAL A 288 -8.37 -8.17 -10.85
CA VAL A 288 -9.00 -9.02 -9.84
C VAL A 288 -8.18 -9.10 -8.55
N ASN A 289 -6.85 -8.97 -8.63
CA ASN A 289 -5.96 -8.91 -7.47
C ASN A 289 -5.59 -7.46 -7.20
N GLN A 290 -6.29 -6.83 -6.26
CA GLN A 290 -6.14 -5.40 -5.99
C GLN A 290 -4.89 -5.05 -5.18
N TRP A 291 -4.13 -6.03 -4.69
CA TRP A 291 -2.90 -5.83 -3.91
C TRP A 291 -1.64 -5.77 -4.79
N ASP A 292 -1.57 -6.59 -5.83
CA ASP A 292 -0.41 -6.63 -6.71
C ASP A 292 -0.62 -5.63 -7.87
N PRO A 293 0.07 -4.47 -7.86
CA PRO A 293 -0.11 -3.48 -8.91
C PRO A 293 0.34 -3.99 -10.30
N LEU A 294 1.20 -5.02 -10.35
CA LEU A 294 1.61 -5.64 -11.62
C LEU A 294 0.55 -6.59 -12.19
N SER A 295 -0.39 -7.06 -11.37
CA SER A 295 -1.52 -7.87 -11.85
C SER A 295 -2.51 -7.06 -12.69
N TYR A 296 -2.46 -5.72 -12.62
CA TYR A 296 -3.27 -4.81 -13.43
C TYR A 296 -2.77 -4.84 -14.88
N PRO A 297 -3.58 -5.32 -15.85
CA PRO A 297 -3.15 -5.43 -17.24
C PRO A 297 -2.85 -4.05 -17.84
N THR A 298 -1.79 -3.92 -18.62
CA THR A 298 -1.51 -2.70 -19.39
C THR A 298 -2.60 -2.47 -20.43
N ILE A 299 -3.08 -1.23 -20.55
CA ILE A 299 -4.03 -0.85 -21.61
C ILE A 299 -3.25 -0.63 -22.91
N THR A 300 -3.67 -1.32 -23.97
CA THR A 300 -3.07 -1.21 -25.31
C THR A 300 -3.05 0.26 -25.77
N GLY A 301 -1.88 0.75 -26.17
CA GLY A 301 -1.69 2.12 -26.64
C GLY A 301 -1.52 3.17 -25.53
N CYS A 302 -1.60 2.78 -24.25
CA CYS A 302 -1.44 3.68 -23.11
C CYS A 302 -0.11 3.46 -22.36
N GLN A 303 0.96 3.20 -23.12
CA GLN A 303 2.33 3.19 -22.64
C GLN A 303 3.16 4.17 -23.47
N THR A 304 3.73 5.18 -22.83
CA THR A 304 4.51 6.22 -23.51
C THR A 304 5.79 6.48 -22.75
N THR A 305 6.89 6.65 -23.48
CA THR A 305 8.20 7.00 -22.93
C THR A 305 8.60 8.37 -23.43
N TYR A 306 8.87 9.28 -22.51
CA TYR A 306 9.27 10.64 -22.77
C TYR A 306 10.78 10.76 -22.61
N ALA A 307 11.46 11.21 -23.65
CA ALA A 307 12.90 11.44 -23.64
C ALA A 307 13.23 12.71 -22.84
N GLY A 308 14.24 12.64 -21.97
CA GLY A 308 14.75 13.81 -21.27
C GLY A 308 15.56 14.74 -22.16
N PHE A 309 15.87 15.92 -21.64
CA PHE A 309 16.68 16.92 -22.32
C PHE A 309 17.47 17.77 -21.32
N ASN A 310 18.76 17.99 -21.63
CA ASN A 310 19.62 18.91 -20.93
C ASN A 310 20.37 19.80 -21.93
N GLY A 311 19.95 21.06 -22.04
CA GLY A 311 20.53 22.01 -22.98
C GLY A 311 19.78 23.34 -22.99
N ASN A 312 20.21 24.27 -23.84
CA ASN A 312 19.65 25.62 -23.92
C ASN A 312 18.17 25.61 -24.40
N LEU A 313 17.24 25.89 -23.49
CA LEU A 313 15.81 25.89 -23.77
C LEU A 313 15.36 27.11 -24.58
N GLY A 314 16.04 28.25 -24.47
CA GLY A 314 15.78 29.41 -25.34
C GLY A 314 15.91 29.08 -26.82
N ASN A 315 16.86 28.20 -27.16
CA ASN A 315 17.06 27.72 -28.54
C ASN A 315 16.18 26.51 -28.87
N ALA A 316 15.98 25.57 -27.93
CA ALA A 316 15.24 24.34 -28.19
C ALA A 316 13.72 24.58 -28.35
N LEU A 317 13.19 25.64 -27.73
CA LEU A 317 11.77 25.99 -27.75
C LEU A 317 11.38 26.96 -28.87
N ASP A 318 12.37 27.57 -29.52
CA ASP A 318 12.16 28.54 -30.58
C ASP A 318 12.08 27.86 -31.96
N LYS A 319 10.90 27.88 -32.60
CA LYS A 319 10.63 27.30 -33.93
C LYS A 319 11.52 27.86 -35.04
N THR A 320 12.15 29.03 -34.86
CA THR A 320 13.04 29.62 -35.87
C THR A 320 14.51 29.30 -35.64
N SER A 321 14.85 28.70 -34.51
CA SER A 321 16.21 28.32 -34.15
C SER A 321 16.63 27.08 -34.94
N GLY A 322 17.89 27.06 -35.41
CA GLY A 322 18.49 25.85 -35.99
C GLY A 322 18.64 24.70 -35.00
N SER A 323 18.51 24.98 -33.69
CA SER A 323 18.51 23.98 -32.62
C SER A 323 17.11 23.70 -32.06
N PHE A 324 16.05 24.11 -32.77
CA PHE A 324 14.67 23.79 -32.38
C PHE A 324 14.50 22.28 -32.20
N ASN A 325 13.90 21.91 -31.07
CA ASN A 325 13.60 20.51 -30.78
C ASN A 325 12.09 20.36 -30.54
N ALA A 326 11.40 19.81 -31.54
CA ALA A 326 9.95 19.65 -31.50
C ALA A 326 9.48 18.78 -30.33
N THR A 327 10.23 17.74 -29.96
CA THR A 327 9.88 16.86 -28.84
C THR A 327 10.01 17.57 -27.50
N VAL A 328 11.06 18.37 -27.30
CA VAL A 328 11.23 19.18 -26.09
C VAL A 328 10.15 20.24 -26.01
N ALA A 329 9.92 20.97 -27.12
CA ALA A 329 8.89 21.99 -27.19
C ALA A 329 7.50 21.43 -26.91
N ASP A 330 7.18 20.25 -27.44
CA ASP A 330 5.89 19.59 -27.24
C ASP A 330 5.70 19.18 -25.77
N ASN A 331 6.71 18.67 -25.08
CA ASN A 331 6.54 18.11 -23.73
C ASN A 331 6.75 19.11 -22.59
N PHE A 332 7.62 20.11 -22.77
CA PHE A 332 8.05 20.98 -21.67
C PHE A 332 6.91 21.80 -21.08
N ARG A 333 6.58 21.51 -19.82
CA ARG A 333 5.50 22.17 -19.04
C ARG A 333 4.15 22.15 -19.77
N GLN A 334 3.85 21.06 -20.45
CA GLN A 334 2.57 20.83 -21.12
C GLN A 334 1.84 19.62 -20.55
N TRP A 335 0.51 19.68 -20.56
CA TRP A 335 -0.33 18.50 -20.32
C TRP A 335 -0.27 17.58 -21.53
N LYS A 336 0.02 16.30 -21.28
CA LYS A 336 0.05 15.24 -22.29
C LYS A 336 -0.85 14.10 -21.90
N GLN A 337 -1.70 13.71 -22.86
CA GLN A 337 -2.54 12.54 -22.72
C GLN A 337 -1.69 11.26 -22.65
N LEU A 338 -1.76 10.57 -21.52
CA LEU A 338 -1.19 9.25 -21.31
C LEU A 338 -2.12 8.16 -21.83
N CYS A 339 -3.43 8.36 -21.67
CA CYS A 339 -4.45 7.41 -22.08
C CYS A 339 -5.80 8.09 -22.25
N LYS A 340 -6.57 7.67 -23.27
CA LYS A 340 -8.01 7.96 -23.36
C LYS A 340 -8.75 6.64 -23.47
N ILE A 341 -9.57 6.35 -22.47
CA ILE A 341 -10.40 5.14 -22.40
C ILE A 341 -11.81 5.52 -22.84
N THR A 342 -12.34 4.83 -23.84
CA THR A 342 -13.66 5.11 -24.44
C THR A 342 -14.51 3.84 -24.48
N GLY A 343 -15.81 4.00 -24.74
CA GLY A 343 -16.73 2.85 -24.86
C GLY A 343 -17.39 2.44 -23.54
N GLY A 344 -17.40 3.34 -22.55
CA GLY A 344 -17.88 3.08 -21.20
C GLY A 344 -16.75 2.62 -20.29
N VAL A 345 -16.53 3.38 -19.22
CA VAL A 345 -15.54 3.12 -18.18
C VAL A 345 -16.28 2.61 -16.96
N THR A 346 -15.93 1.41 -16.52
CA THR A 346 -16.53 0.77 -15.35
C THR A 346 -15.93 1.34 -14.06
N PRO A 347 -16.72 1.43 -12.98
CA PRO A 347 -16.19 1.73 -11.66
C PRO A 347 -15.07 0.76 -11.27
N GLY A 348 -14.02 1.28 -10.64
CA GLY A 348 -12.84 0.50 -10.29
C GLY A 348 -11.61 1.37 -10.10
N THR A 349 -10.49 0.72 -9.83
CA THR A 349 -9.18 1.38 -9.74
C THR A 349 -8.39 1.06 -10.99
N TYR A 350 -7.97 2.09 -11.71
CA TYR A 350 -6.96 2.01 -12.76
C TYR A 350 -5.61 2.40 -12.14
N LEU A 351 -4.49 2.01 -12.74
CA LEU A 351 -3.17 2.41 -12.24
C LEU A 351 -2.38 3.16 -13.31
N ILE A 352 -1.59 4.13 -12.89
CA ILE A 352 -0.52 4.75 -13.67
C ILE A 352 0.79 4.29 -13.05
N GLN A 353 1.56 3.51 -13.79
CA GLN A 353 2.93 3.16 -13.41
C GLN A 353 3.90 4.19 -13.99
N VAL A 354 4.82 4.68 -13.16
CA VAL A 354 5.86 5.63 -13.56
C VAL A 354 7.23 5.10 -13.15
N LYS A 355 8.16 5.02 -14.09
CA LYS A 355 9.54 4.61 -13.84
C LYS A 355 10.52 5.20 -14.84
N THR A 356 11.79 5.23 -14.47
CA THR A 356 12.91 5.60 -15.35
C THR A 356 13.87 4.44 -15.60
N ASN A 357 13.90 3.46 -14.70
CA ASN A 357 14.83 2.33 -14.79
C ASN A 357 14.47 1.37 -15.94
N GLY A 358 15.49 0.97 -16.71
CA GLY A 358 15.31 0.12 -17.89
C GLY A 358 14.49 0.78 -19.00
N VAL A 359 14.37 2.10 -18.97
CA VAL A 359 13.62 2.93 -19.91
C VAL A 359 14.56 4.01 -20.42
N GLY A 360 15.36 3.69 -21.45
CA GLY A 360 16.36 4.61 -21.99
C GLY A 360 17.74 4.39 -21.39
N ASN A 361 18.45 5.48 -21.08
CA ASN A 361 19.84 5.42 -20.62
C ASN A 361 19.94 5.45 -19.09
N ASP A 362 20.08 4.26 -18.50
CA ASP A 362 20.27 4.08 -17.07
C ASP A 362 21.63 4.59 -16.55
N ALA A 363 22.51 5.14 -17.40
CA ALA A 363 23.74 5.83 -16.99
C ALA A 363 23.52 7.33 -16.71
N ALA A 364 22.34 7.87 -17.00
CA ALA A 364 21.97 9.24 -16.66
C ALA A 364 21.39 9.34 -15.24
N SER A 365 21.64 10.47 -14.58
CA SER A 365 21.28 10.73 -13.18
C SER A 365 20.44 12.00 -13.05
N GLY A 366 19.25 11.90 -12.47
CA GLY A 366 18.32 13.02 -12.36
C GLY A 366 16.95 12.62 -11.85
N HIS A 367 16.15 13.63 -11.55
CA HIS A 367 14.77 13.53 -11.08
C HIS A 367 13.84 14.20 -12.07
N ASN A 368 12.81 13.46 -12.50
CA ASN A 368 11.70 13.98 -13.29
C ASN A 368 10.53 14.30 -12.34
N ARG A 369 9.95 15.49 -12.50
CA ARG A 369 8.90 16.02 -11.64
C ARG A 369 7.72 16.46 -12.47
N PHE A 370 6.57 15.89 -12.14
CA PHE A 370 5.37 15.98 -12.97
C PHE A 370 4.13 16.12 -12.10
N SER A 371 3.00 16.36 -12.74
CA SER A 371 1.68 16.21 -12.11
C SER A 371 0.82 15.26 -12.92
N LEU A 372 -0.16 14.64 -12.27
CA LEU A 372 -1.11 13.74 -12.91
C LEU A 372 -2.52 14.29 -12.76
N ARG A 373 -3.36 14.06 -13.77
CA ARG A 373 -4.80 14.27 -13.65
C ARG A 373 -5.58 13.25 -14.43
N ALA A 374 -6.83 13.05 -14.02
CA ALA A 374 -7.79 12.23 -14.73
C ALA A 374 -9.15 12.93 -14.72
N TYR A 375 -9.82 12.96 -15.87
CA TYR A 375 -11.11 13.62 -16.01
C TYR A 375 -11.93 12.94 -17.08
N THR A 376 -13.20 13.29 -17.14
CA THR A 376 -14.24 12.69 -17.95
C THR A 376 -14.81 13.73 -18.92
N GLU A 377 -15.80 13.37 -19.73
CA GLU A 377 -16.45 14.33 -20.63
C GLU A 377 -17.40 15.30 -19.89
N SER A 378 -17.58 15.18 -18.56
CA SER A 378 -18.45 16.07 -17.78
C SER A 378 -17.92 16.37 -16.38
N SER A 379 -18.12 17.61 -15.92
CA SER A 379 -17.74 18.03 -14.55
C SER A 379 -18.38 17.17 -13.46
N SER A 380 -19.61 16.70 -13.68
CA SER A 380 -20.28 15.80 -12.74
C SER A 380 -19.66 14.40 -12.73
N GLY A 381 -19.05 13.95 -13.84
CA GLY A 381 -18.30 12.71 -13.91
C GLY A 381 -16.99 12.81 -13.13
N ASP A 382 -16.33 13.95 -13.19
CA ASP A 382 -15.04 14.23 -12.52
C ASP A 382 -15.13 14.11 -11.00
N ASP A 383 -16.28 14.42 -10.42
CA ASP A 383 -16.55 14.22 -8.98
C ASP A 383 -16.50 12.76 -8.53
N GLY A 384 -16.58 11.83 -9.48
CA GLY A 384 -16.39 10.40 -9.26
C GLY A 384 -14.97 9.90 -9.49
N VAL A 385 -14.01 10.79 -9.77
CA VAL A 385 -12.63 10.45 -10.11
C VAL A 385 -11.66 10.97 -9.05
N ALA A 386 -10.70 10.13 -8.66
CA ALA A 386 -9.60 10.52 -7.78
C ALA A 386 -8.26 9.95 -8.25
N VAL A 387 -7.18 10.70 -8.11
CA VAL A 387 -5.80 10.29 -8.41
C VAL A 387 -4.97 10.37 -7.14
N ALA A 388 -4.37 9.25 -6.73
CA ALA A 388 -3.63 9.15 -5.47
C ALA A 388 -2.39 8.26 -5.62
N GLY A 389 -1.38 8.44 -4.78
CA GLY A 389 -0.26 7.50 -4.66
C GLY A 389 -0.75 6.14 -4.14
N TYR A 390 -0.19 5.06 -4.68
CA TYR A 390 -0.51 3.67 -4.30
C TYR A 390 0.59 3.11 -3.39
N ALA A 391 0.29 2.99 -2.08
CA ALA A 391 1.19 2.54 -0.99
C ALA A 391 2.40 3.45 -0.68
N LYS A 392 2.94 4.11 -1.71
CA LYS A 392 4.11 4.99 -1.61
C LYS A 392 4.03 6.13 -2.61
N MET A 393 4.72 7.21 -2.31
CA MET A 393 4.89 8.35 -3.19
C MET A 393 6.26 8.99 -3.01
N ALA A 394 6.78 9.60 -4.07
CA ALA A 394 7.82 10.62 -3.95
C ALA A 394 7.26 11.95 -4.42
N MET A 395 7.63 13.00 -3.72
CA MET A 395 7.15 14.35 -3.97
C MET A 395 8.30 15.34 -3.89
N TYR A 396 8.21 16.39 -4.70
CA TYR A 396 9.06 17.56 -4.64
C TYR A 396 8.27 18.74 -4.07
N GLY A 397 8.71 19.24 -2.92
CA GLY A 397 8.13 20.40 -2.26
C GLY A 397 8.93 21.66 -2.55
N ASN A 398 8.31 22.64 -3.22
CA ASN A 398 8.95 23.91 -3.57
C ASN A 398 8.11 25.15 -3.25
N THR A 399 7.21 25.07 -2.27
CA THR A 399 6.38 26.21 -1.83
C THR A 399 7.19 27.13 -0.89
N PRO A 400 7.63 28.34 -1.31
CA PRO A 400 8.48 29.21 -0.49
C PRO A 400 7.76 29.84 0.69
N ALA A 401 8.48 30.05 1.80
CA ALA A 401 8.08 30.82 2.98
C ALA A 401 6.69 30.45 3.54
N GLY A 402 6.29 29.18 3.43
CA GLY A 402 4.93 28.73 3.70
C GLY A 402 4.84 27.47 4.54
N THR A 403 3.62 27.22 5.00
CA THR A 403 3.20 25.92 5.52
C THR A 403 2.45 25.20 4.40
N SER A 404 2.93 24.03 3.99
CA SER A 404 2.20 23.18 3.06
C SER A 404 1.22 22.30 3.84
N LYS A 405 -0.04 22.29 3.42
CA LYS A 405 -1.09 21.42 3.93
C LYS A 405 -1.64 20.60 2.81
N PHE A 406 -1.50 19.29 2.89
CA PHE A 406 -2.05 18.39 1.89
C PHE A 406 -2.63 17.15 2.53
N TYR A 407 -3.43 16.45 1.74
CA TYR A 407 -4.00 15.18 2.12
C TYR A 407 -2.90 14.12 2.17
N LEU A 408 -2.77 13.45 3.31
CA LEU A 408 -1.73 12.44 3.51
C LEU A 408 -2.21 11.07 3.02
N ALA A 409 -3.31 10.60 3.61
CA ALA A 409 -3.73 9.21 3.52
C ALA A 409 -5.22 9.05 3.84
N LYS A 410 -5.96 8.26 3.06
CA LYS A 410 -7.38 7.95 3.37
C LYS A 410 -7.49 6.83 4.40
N VAL A 411 -7.98 7.15 5.60
CA VAL A 411 -8.17 6.18 6.70
C VAL A 411 -9.66 6.11 7.06
N PRO A 412 -10.40 5.11 6.54
CA PRO A 412 -11.84 4.96 6.76
C PRO A 412 -12.22 4.77 8.24
N SER A 413 -13.50 4.99 8.60
CA SER A 413 -14.01 4.78 9.97
C SER A 413 -13.80 3.34 10.47
N GLY A 414 -13.63 2.39 9.54
CA GLY A 414 -13.26 1.00 9.84
C GLY A 414 -11.90 0.84 10.54
N ALA A 415 -11.04 1.85 10.48
CA ALA A 415 -9.70 1.86 11.09
C ALA A 415 -9.69 2.22 12.58
N ARG A 416 -10.85 2.54 13.19
CA ARG A 416 -10.94 2.88 14.62
C ARG A 416 -10.25 1.86 15.53
N GLY A 417 -9.52 2.35 16.53
CA GLY A 417 -8.73 1.54 17.46
C GLY A 417 -7.47 0.91 16.87
N GLN A 418 -7.11 1.19 15.62
CA GLN A 418 -5.91 0.67 14.96
C GLN A 418 -4.76 1.67 15.02
N LEU A 419 -3.58 1.25 14.59
CA LEU A 419 -2.41 2.10 14.51
C LEU A 419 -2.18 2.49 13.05
N PHE A 420 -2.29 3.78 12.73
CA PHE A 420 -1.82 4.33 11.46
C PHE A 420 -0.32 4.58 11.55
N THR A 421 0.42 4.26 10.51
CA THR A 421 1.87 4.48 10.44
C THR A 421 2.22 5.17 9.14
N VAL A 422 2.94 6.28 9.25
CA VAL A 422 3.55 6.98 8.11
C VAL A 422 5.07 6.91 8.26
N ARG A 423 5.77 6.60 7.17
CA ARG A 423 7.23 6.69 7.08
C ARG A 423 7.59 7.79 6.09
N LEU A 424 8.54 8.63 6.47
CA LEU A 424 9.03 9.78 5.73
C LEU A 424 10.52 9.62 5.55
N PHE A 425 11.01 9.72 4.32
CA PHE A 425 12.42 9.63 3.97
C PHE A 425 12.91 10.98 3.50
N ASP A 426 14.13 11.32 3.94
CA ASP A 426 14.86 12.53 3.53
C ASP A 426 14.20 13.85 3.95
N ILE A 427 13.51 13.85 5.10
CA ILE A 427 12.84 15.04 5.64
C ILE A 427 13.83 16.02 6.28
N GLY A 428 14.79 16.52 5.51
CA GLY A 428 15.85 17.38 6.04
C GLY A 428 16.23 18.56 5.17
N ASP A 429 15.97 18.51 3.87
CA ASP A 429 16.44 19.53 2.94
C ASP A 429 15.47 20.71 2.81
N GLY A 430 16.03 21.90 2.60
CA GLY A 430 15.26 23.15 2.46
C GLY A 430 14.60 23.68 3.75
N ALA A 431 14.67 22.93 4.85
CA ALA A 431 14.12 23.27 6.15
C ALA A 431 15.06 24.17 6.98
N THR A 432 14.52 25.22 7.59
CA THR A 432 15.28 26.08 8.52
C THR A 432 15.02 25.71 9.99
N LEU A 433 15.74 26.33 10.92
CA LEU A 433 15.55 26.10 12.35
C LEU A 433 14.07 26.30 12.76
N GLY A 434 13.48 25.29 13.40
CA GLY A 434 12.07 25.30 13.82
C GLY A 434 11.10 24.71 12.79
N SER A 435 11.60 24.13 11.71
CA SER A 435 10.78 23.37 10.76
C SER A 435 10.19 22.10 11.38
N THR A 436 8.95 21.79 11.03
CA THR A 436 8.21 20.66 11.61
C THR A 436 7.32 19.98 10.59
N VAL A 437 7.12 18.68 10.75
CA VAL A 437 6.08 17.91 10.08
C VAL A 437 5.09 17.41 11.13
N LYS A 438 3.80 17.64 10.89
CA LYS A 438 2.72 17.25 11.79
C LYS A 438 1.66 16.42 11.07
N VAL A 439 1.32 15.26 11.64
CA VAL A 439 0.19 14.44 11.17
C VAL A 439 -1.10 14.92 11.83
N LEU A 440 -2.11 15.20 11.00
CA LEU A 440 -3.38 15.77 11.42
C LEU A 440 -4.54 14.80 11.11
N PRO A 441 -5.57 14.74 11.98
CA PRO A 441 -6.80 14.03 11.66
C PRO A 441 -7.55 14.68 10.48
N PRO A 442 -8.53 13.99 9.88
CA PRO A 442 -9.45 14.61 8.93
C PRO A 442 -10.09 15.86 9.55
N SER A 443 -10.34 16.88 8.74
CA SER A 443 -10.89 18.15 9.21
C SER A 443 -12.25 18.01 9.89
N GLU A 444 -13.02 16.98 9.50
CA GLU A 444 -14.31 16.63 10.08
C GLU A 444 -14.21 15.88 11.42
N VAL A 445 -13.03 15.37 11.78
CA VAL A 445 -12.81 14.58 13.00
C VAL A 445 -12.22 15.43 14.12
N GLY A 446 -11.25 16.29 13.81
CA GLY A 446 -10.60 17.13 14.83
C GLY A 446 -9.40 17.91 14.34
N SER A 447 -8.61 18.40 15.30
CA SER A 447 -7.42 19.24 15.07
C SER A 447 -6.10 18.56 15.41
N SER A 448 -6.11 17.49 16.20
CA SER A 448 -4.90 16.79 16.67
C SER A 448 -5.18 15.31 16.92
N PHE A 449 -4.13 14.51 16.81
CA PHE A 449 -4.08 13.16 17.36
C PHE A 449 -3.27 13.16 18.67
N SER A 450 -3.41 12.11 19.47
CA SER A 450 -2.68 11.95 20.74
C SER A 450 -2.02 10.57 20.82
N GLY A 451 -1.03 10.44 21.71
CA GLY A 451 -0.32 9.16 21.93
C GLY A 451 0.62 8.75 20.79
N CYS A 452 0.97 9.68 19.89
CA CYS A 452 1.86 9.39 18.78
C CYS A 452 3.29 9.05 19.25
N THR A 453 3.94 8.16 18.50
CA THR A 453 5.32 7.76 18.75
C THR A 453 6.16 7.86 17.48
N GLY A 454 7.42 8.24 17.64
CA GLY A 454 8.42 8.32 16.59
C GLY A 454 9.41 7.17 16.69
N SER A 455 9.90 6.71 15.54
CA SER A 455 11.02 5.77 15.41
C SER A 455 11.88 6.14 14.21
N GLY A 456 13.21 6.08 14.34
CA GLY A 456 14.16 6.49 13.31
C GLY A 456 15.06 7.61 13.81
N VAL A 457 14.99 8.78 13.18
CA VAL A 457 15.81 9.96 13.56
C VAL A 457 15.35 10.62 14.85
N GLN A 458 14.03 10.61 15.10
CA GLN A 458 13.39 11.07 16.34
C GLN A 458 12.61 9.90 16.96
N ASN A 459 13.05 9.46 18.14
CA ASN A 459 12.52 8.29 18.84
C ASN A 459 11.72 8.68 20.08
N GLY A 460 10.64 7.94 20.37
CA GLY A 460 9.84 8.09 21.59
C GLY A 460 8.53 8.82 21.39
N ALA A 461 7.95 9.37 22.47
CA ALA A 461 6.66 10.06 22.42
C ALA A 461 6.74 11.37 21.62
N LEU A 462 5.74 11.63 20.78
CA LEU A 462 5.62 12.84 19.98
C LEU A 462 4.45 13.70 20.48
N THR A 463 4.75 14.93 20.85
CA THR A 463 3.73 15.92 21.20
C THR A 463 2.95 16.30 19.95
N ASP A 464 1.62 16.17 20.01
CA ASP A 464 0.71 16.55 18.93
C ASP A 464 1.08 15.94 17.57
N CYS A 465 1.66 14.73 17.61
CA CYS A 465 2.09 13.97 16.44
C CYS A 465 3.01 14.75 15.49
N THR A 466 3.86 15.59 16.10
CA THR A 466 4.79 16.47 15.41
C THR A 466 6.23 15.96 15.55
N ILE A 467 6.97 16.01 14.45
CA ILE A 467 8.41 15.77 14.40
C ILE A 467 9.12 17.05 13.97
N ASN A 468 10.34 17.23 14.47
CA ASN A 468 11.21 18.29 13.97
C ASN A 468 11.82 17.87 12.64
N VAL A 469 12.23 18.85 11.84
CA VAL A 469 12.89 18.66 10.54
C VAL A 469 14.30 19.26 10.65
N SER A 470 15.30 18.55 10.15
CA SER A 470 16.71 18.89 10.28
C SER A 470 17.49 18.32 9.11
N SER A 471 18.44 19.08 8.58
CA SER A 471 19.37 18.57 7.54
C SER A 471 20.23 17.40 8.02
N ALA A 472 20.31 17.15 9.32
CA ALA A 472 20.92 15.93 9.86
C ALA A 472 20.13 14.65 9.52
N TYR A 473 18.89 14.78 9.06
CA TYR A 473 18.00 13.67 8.72
C TYR A 473 18.07 13.28 7.23
N ASN A 474 18.97 13.89 6.47
CA ASN A 474 19.11 13.62 5.05
C ASN A 474 19.43 12.14 4.79
N GLY A 475 18.71 11.55 3.83
CA GLY A 475 18.81 10.14 3.48
C GLY A 475 18.39 9.17 4.59
N GLN A 476 17.63 9.62 5.61
CA GLN A 476 17.18 8.79 6.72
C GLN A 476 15.66 8.66 6.76
N TRP A 477 15.21 7.54 7.34
CA TRP A 477 13.78 7.28 7.56
C TRP A 477 13.34 7.76 8.94
N GLN A 478 12.19 8.43 8.99
CA GLN A 478 11.40 8.70 10.18
C GLN A 478 10.04 8.04 10.08
N GLN A 479 9.68 7.24 11.08
CA GLN A 479 8.34 6.68 11.23
C GLN A 479 7.55 7.47 12.29
N VAL A 480 6.31 7.81 11.98
CA VAL A 480 5.32 8.33 12.94
C VAL A 480 4.18 7.33 13.04
N SER A 481 3.97 6.79 14.24
CA SER A 481 2.89 5.88 14.57
C SER A 481 1.80 6.63 15.33
N VAL A 482 0.59 6.63 14.78
CA VAL A 482 -0.57 7.39 15.22
C VAL A 482 -1.67 6.44 15.68
N PRO A 483 -2.00 6.38 16.98
CA PRO A 483 -3.15 5.63 17.46
C PRO A 483 -4.45 6.27 16.95
N ILE A 484 -5.23 5.52 16.17
CA ILE A 484 -6.55 5.95 15.74
C ILE A 484 -7.53 5.73 16.91
N PRO A 485 -8.24 6.77 17.38
CA PRO A 485 -9.17 6.65 18.50
C PRO A 485 -10.24 5.57 18.29
N THR A 486 -10.73 4.96 19.37
CA THR A 486 -11.77 3.92 19.31
C THR A 486 -13.14 4.46 18.87
N ASP A 487 -13.37 5.75 19.07
CA ASP A 487 -14.53 6.52 18.65
C ASP A 487 -14.34 7.25 17.31
N TYR A 488 -13.22 6.99 16.60
CA TYR A 488 -12.96 7.57 15.29
C TYR A 488 -14.09 7.26 14.30
N SER A 489 -14.66 8.34 13.74
CA SER A 489 -15.73 8.29 12.75
C SER A 489 -15.57 9.47 11.79
N CYS A 490 -15.65 9.20 10.50
CA CYS A 490 -15.48 10.17 9.42
C CYS A 490 -16.53 9.90 8.32
N ASN A 491 -16.61 10.76 7.30
CA ASN A 491 -17.57 10.59 6.21
C ASN A 491 -17.00 9.66 5.12
N ASP A 492 -17.18 8.35 5.32
CA ASP A 492 -16.70 7.31 4.39
C ASP A 492 -17.27 7.44 2.97
N SER A 493 -18.45 8.05 2.84
CA SER A 493 -19.14 8.27 1.56
C SER A 493 -18.59 9.47 0.78
N SER A 494 -17.85 10.37 1.44
CA SER A 494 -17.27 11.55 0.80
C SER A 494 -15.94 11.21 0.11
N ALA A 495 -15.71 11.79 -1.07
CA ALA A 495 -14.44 11.69 -1.77
C ALA A 495 -13.28 12.27 -0.94
N VAL A 496 -13.54 13.40 -0.27
CA VAL A 496 -12.60 14.15 0.58
C VAL A 496 -12.71 13.80 2.07
N GLY A 497 -13.70 12.99 2.45
CA GLY A 497 -13.87 12.51 3.83
C GLY A 497 -12.85 11.44 4.22
N CYS A 498 -12.61 11.28 5.51
CA CYS A 498 -11.68 10.29 6.07
C CYS A 498 -10.20 10.46 5.67
N TRP A 499 -9.82 11.58 5.06
CA TRP A 499 -8.41 11.81 4.73
C TRP A 499 -7.68 12.46 5.90
N LEU A 500 -6.69 11.74 6.45
CA LEU A 500 -5.68 12.34 7.30
C LEU A 500 -4.94 13.39 6.47
N ARG A 501 -4.50 14.43 7.16
CA ARG A 501 -3.78 15.55 6.56
C ARG A 501 -2.38 15.59 7.14
N LEU A 502 -1.51 16.27 6.43
CA LEU A 502 -0.19 16.60 6.93
C LEU A 502 0.06 18.08 6.79
N GLU A 503 0.73 18.64 7.79
CA GLU A 503 1.20 20.01 7.82
C GLU A 503 2.72 19.98 7.84
N PHE A 504 3.36 20.50 6.78
CA PHE A 504 4.80 20.71 6.73
C PHE A 504 5.06 22.20 6.84
N TYR A 505 5.59 22.61 7.99
CA TYR A 505 6.13 23.94 8.20
C TYR A 505 7.63 23.94 7.93
N TYR A 506 8.07 24.65 6.87
CA TYR A 506 9.47 24.72 6.46
C TYR A 506 10.29 25.80 7.22
N GLY A 507 9.68 26.46 8.21
CA GLY A 507 10.30 27.57 8.93
C GLY A 507 10.18 28.92 8.19
N ALA A 508 10.30 30.02 8.94
CA ALA A 508 10.22 31.36 8.37
C ALA A 508 11.40 31.63 7.41
N GLY A 509 11.12 32.26 6.26
CA GLY A 509 12.13 32.61 5.25
C GLY A 509 12.73 31.43 4.49
N SER A 510 12.16 30.23 4.63
CA SER A 510 12.57 29.05 3.89
C SER A 510 12.28 29.16 2.40
N SER A 511 13.13 28.52 1.59
CA SER A 511 12.94 28.33 0.16
C SER A 511 13.13 26.85 -0.12
N PRO A 512 12.13 26.01 0.23
CA PRO A 512 12.26 24.57 0.10
C PRO A 512 12.43 24.19 -1.36
N ALA A 513 13.23 23.15 -1.55
CA ALA A 513 13.60 22.59 -2.84
C ALA A 513 14.00 21.14 -2.56
N ASP A 514 13.08 20.40 -1.95
CA ASP A 514 13.36 19.09 -1.38
C ASP A 514 12.49 18.01 -2.01
N THR A 515 13.12 16.89 -2.34
CA THR A 515 12.45 15.66 -2.76
C THR A 515 12.36 14.75 -1.54
N THR A 516 11.18 14.19 -1.25
CA THR A 516 11.01 13.25 -0.13
C THR A 516 10.17 12.05 -0.54
N SER A 517 10.41 10.90 0.11
CA SER A 517 9.69 9.64 -0.16
C SER A 517 8.88 9.15 1.03
N TRP A 518 7.63 8.80 0.79
CA TRP A 518 6.62 8.63 1.83
C TRP A 518 5.89 7.30 1.64
N THR A 519 5.56 6.65 2.74
CA THR A 519 4.66 5.48 2.77
C THR A 519 3.67 5.62 3.90
N ALA A 520 2.46 5.14 3.72
CA ALA A 520 1.43 5.15 4.74
C ALA A 520 0.71 3.80 4.78
N ASN A 521 0.46 3.28 5.98
CA ASN A 521 -0.21 2.00 6.21
C ASN A 521 -1.05 2.06 7.49
N VAL A 522 -2.10 1.27 7.56
CA VAL A 522 -2.82 0.97 8.80
C VAL A 522 -2.39 -0.42 9.30
N ALA A 523 -2.29 -0.59 10.62
CA ALA A 523 -1.83 -1.85 11.20
C ALA A 523 -2.75 -3.01 10.82
N GLY A 524 -2.15 -4.03 10.21
CA GLY A 524 -2.85 -5.18 9.65
C GLY A 524 -3.11 -5.09 8.14
N ASP A 525 -2.60 -4.07 7.45
CA ASP A 525 -2.60 -4.01 5.99
C ASP A 525 -1.57 -5.00 5.39
N PRO A 526 -1.84 -5.62 4.23
CA PRO A 526 -3.13 -5.55 3.53
C PRO A 526 -4.17 -6.52 4.11
N VAL A 527 -3.76 -7.48 4.94
CA VAL A 527 -4.62 -8.53 5.46
C VAL A 527 -4.35 -8.80 6.92
N ARG A 528 -5.43 -8.97 7.70
CA ARG A 528 -5.36 -9.40 9.09
C ARG A 528 -6.48 -10.35 9.47
N LEU A 529 -6.23 -11.17 10.48
CA LEU A 529 -7.27 -11.88 11.21
C LEU A 529 -8.02 -10.91 12.13
N VAL A 530 -9.34 -11.01 12.14
CA VAL A 530 -10.23 -10.22 13.00
C VAL A 530 -11.10 -11.10 13.92
N GLU A 531 -11.04 -12.42 13.72
CA GLU A 531 -11.64 -13.45 14.59
C GLU A 531 -10.84 -14.74 14.51
#